data_AF-A0A450YQJ1-F1
#
_entry.id   AF-A0A450YQJ1-F1
#
_cell.length_a   1.000
_cell.length_b   1.000
_cell.length_c   1.000
_cell.angle_alpha   90.00
_cell.angle_beta   90.00
_cell.angle_gamma   90.00
#
_symmetry.space_group_name_H-M   'P 1'
#
loop_
_entity.id
_entity.type
_entity.pdbx_description
1 polymer ?
#
loop_
_entity_poly.entity_id
_entity_poly.type
_entity_poly.pdbx_seq_one_letter_code
_entity_poly.pdbx_strand_id
1 'polypeptide(L)' 'METWEQILLGAAAILILLWFLPGAKKSVKESPKGTKEDWLALIKPIAMVIAFIIFLILIARG' A
#
# COMPACT_ATOMS: atom_id res chain seq x y z
N MET A 1 35.75 3.67 7.53
CA MET A 1 35.09 4.91 7.10
C MET A 1 35.69 6.03 7.92
N GLU A 2 36.27 7.00 7.25
CA GLU A 2 36.85 8.19 7.85
C GLU A 2 35.72 9.14 8.34
N THR A 3 35.99 9.99 9.33
CA THR A 3 34.95 10.81 10.00
C THR A 3 34.25 11.76 9.01
N TRP A 4 34.98 12.30 8.04
CA TRP A 4 34.42 13.18 7.01
C TRP A 4 33.50 12.44 6.03
N GLU A 5 33.79 11.18 5.73
CA GLU A 5 32.89 10.35 4.91
C GLU A 5 31.54 10.16 5.60
N GLN A 6 31.54 9.95 6.93
CA GLN A 6 30.30 9.81 7.70
C GLN A 6 29.48 11.11 7.71
N ILE A 7 30.16 12.26 7.85
CA ILE A 7 29.52 13.59 7.80
C ILE A 7 28.89 13.83 6.42
N LEU A 8 29.61 13.52 5.34
CA LEU A 8 29.11 13.65 3.97
C LEU A 8 27.90 12.74 3.71
N LEU A 9 27.93 11.51 4.20
CA LEU A 9 26.81 10.58 4.11
C LEU A 9 25.58 11.11 4.87
N GLY A 10 25.78 11.67 6.07
CA GLY A 10 24.72 12.30 6.84
C GLY A 10 24.10 13.50 6.12
N ALA A 11 24.94 14.38 5.56
CA ALA A 11 24.49 15.53 4.79
C ALA A 11 23.73 15.10 3.52
N ALA A 12 24.23 14.08 2.81
CA ALA A 12 23.56 13.52 1.64
C ALA A 12 22.19 12.92 1.99
N ALA A 13 22.09 12.19 3.12
CA ALA A 13 20.82 11.64 3.59
C ALA A 13 19.79 12.74 3.89
N ILE A 14 20.22 13.84 4.53
CA ILE A 14 19.36 15.00 4.79
C ILE A 14 18.91 15.64 3.47
N LEU A 15 19.81 15.84 2.51
CA LEU A 15 19.49 16.41 1.20
C LEU A 15 18.49 15.55 0.43
N ILE A 16 18.67 14.22 0.44
CA ILE A 16 17.72 13.28 -0.17
C ILE A 16 16.36 13.42 0.51
N LEU A 17 16.30 13.45 1.84
CA LEU A 17 15.04 13.64 2.55
C LEU A 17 14.40 14.98 2.15
N LEU A 18 15.14 16.09 2.15
CA LEU A 18 14.59 17.40 1.78
C LEU A 18 14.09 17.45 0.33
N TRP A 19 14.76 16.77 -0.59
CA TRP A 19 14.36 16.73 -2.01
C TRP A 19 13.13 15.85 -2.25
N PHE A 20 13.08 14.68 -1.63
CA PHE A 20 12.01 13.69 -1.87
C PHE A 20 10.79 13.87 -0.96
N LEU A 21 10.95 14.42 0.24
CA LEU A 21 9.87 14.65 1.21
C LEU A 21 8.71 15.50 0.65
N PRO A 22 8.90 16.61 -0.08
CA PRO A 22 7.78 17.36 -0.64
C PRO A 22 7.01 16.54 -1.69
N GLY A 23 7.73 15.79 -2.53
CA GLY A 23 7.12 14.89 -3.52
C GLY A 23 6.33 13.77 -2.86
N ALA A 24 6.91 13.09 -1.87
CA ALA A 24 6.23 12.05 -1.10
C ALA A 24 4.98 12.59 -0.38
N LYS A 25 5.08 13.77 0.25
CA LYS A 25 3.93 14.43 0.89
C LYS A 25 2.83 14.77 -0.12
N LYS A 26 3.19 15.26 -1.31
CA LYS A 26 2.24 15.54 -2.38
C LYS A 26 1.55 14.26 -2.85
N SER A 27 2.31 13.20 -3.12
CA SER A 27 1.77 11.91 -3.52
C SER A 27 0.80 11.35 -2.48
N VAL A 28 1.12 11.42 -1.18
CA VAL A 28 0.21 10.96 -0.12
C VAL A 28 -1.05 11.82 -0.06
N LYS A 29 -0.92 13.14 -0.23
CA LYS A 29 -2.06 14.07 -0.19
C LYS A 29 -3.00 13.92 -1.39
N GLU A 30 -2.42 13.68 -2.58
CA GLU A 30 -3.13 13.56 -3.85
C GLU A 30 -3.49 12.11 -4.21
N SER A 31 -3.05 11.14 -3.42
CA SER A 31 -3.41 9.74 -3.61
C SER A 31 -4.94 9.58 -3.65
N PRO A 32 -5.49 8.76 -4.56
CA PRO A 32 -6.92 8.48 -4.59
C PRO A 32 -7.33 7.93 -3.22
N LYS A 33 -8.23 8.64 -2.54
CA LYS A 33 -8.81 8.15 -1.31
C LYS A 33 -9.86 7.12 -1.69
N GLY A 34 -9.72 5.90 -1.18
CA GLY A 34 -10.74 4.87 -1.37
C GLY A 34 -12.10 5.43 -0.96
N THR A 35 -13.05 5.35 -1.88
CA THR A 35 -14.43 5.79 -1.71
C THR A 35 -15.28 4.66 -1.14
N LYS A 36 -16.49 4.98 -0.68
CA LYS A 36 -17.45 3.94 -0.27
C LYS A 36 -17.74 2.97 -1.42
N GLU A 37 -17.77 3.44 -2.66
CA GLU A 37 -17.98 2.61 -3.84
C GLU A 37 -16.83 1.63 -4.09
N ASP A 38 -15.58 2.01 -3.82
CA ASP A 38 -14.43 1.09 -3.94
C ASP A 38 -14.54 -0.08 -2.95
N TRP A 39 -15.02 0.20 -1.74
CA TRP A 39 -15.29 -0.82 -0.73
C TRP A 39 -16.50 -1.69 -1.10
N LEU A 40 -17.54 -1.11 -1.69
CA LEU A 40 -18.69 -1.87 -2.20
C LEU A 40 -18.31 -2.74 -3.41
N ALA A 41 -17.41 -2.26 -4.27
CA ALA A 41 -16.92 -3.02 -5.42
C ALA A 41 -16.20 -4.30 -4.99
N LEU A 42 -15.53 -4.29 -3.83
CA LEU A 42 -14.88 -5.48 -3.23
C LEU A 42 -15.87 -6.51 -2.68
N ILE A 43 -17.13 -6.15 -2.40
CA ILE A 43 -18.13 -7.10 -1.87
C ILE A 43 -18.42 -8.20 -2.88
N LYS A 44 -18.53 -7.87 -4.17
CA LYS A 44 -18.86 -8.83 -5.22
C LYS A 44 -17.81 -9.96 -5.34
N PRO A 45 -16.50 -9.70 -5.46
CA PRO A 45 -15.50 -10.76 -5.50
C PRO A 45 -15.43 -11.54 -4.19
N ILE A 46 -15.57 -10.90 -3.02
CA ILE A 46 -15.56 -11.60 -1.72
C ILE A 46 -16.75 -12.56 -1.62
N ALA A 47 -17.95 -12.10 -1.96
CA ALA A 47 -19.16 -12.92 -1.96
C ALA A 47 -19.04 -14.11 -2.91
N MET A 48 -18.42 -13.91 -4.09
CA MET A 48 -18.16 -14.98 -5.05
C MET A 48 -17.24 -16.07 -4.46
N VAL A 49 -16.15 -15.67 -3.78
CA VAL A 49 -15.23 -16.61 -3.12
C VAL A 49 -15.94 -17.39 -2.01
N ILE A 50 -16.74 -16.72 -1.18
CA ILE A 50 -17.51 -17.37 -0.11
C ILE A 50 -18.51 -18.38 -0.71
N ALA A 51 -19.26 -17.98 -1.74
CA ALA A 51 -20.21 -18.84 -2.41
C ALA A 51 -19.52 -20.07 -3.02
N PHE A 52 -18.34 -19.89 -3.62
CA PHE A 52 -17.54 -20.97 -4.17
C PHE A 52 -17.09 -21.97 -3.09
N ILE A 53 -16.60 -21.48 -1.94
CA ILE A 53 -16.21 -22.33 -0.81
C ILE A 53 -17.41 -23.13 -0.29
N ILE A 54 -18.57 -22.48 -0.12
CA ILE A 54 -19.80 -23.16 0.31
C ILE A 54 -20.18 -24.25 -0.69
N PHE A 55 -20.15 -23.95 -1.99
CA PHE A 55 -20.42 -24.93 -3.05
C PHE A 55 -19.49 -26.14 -2.97
N LEU A 56 -18.18 -25.92 -2.77
CA LEU A 56 -17.21 -27.01 -2.59
C LEU A 56 -17.52 -27.86 -1.36
N ILE A 57 -17.88 -27.23 -0.24
CA ILE A 57 -18.26 -27.94 0.99
C ILE A 57 -19.50 -28.81 0.77
N LEU A 58 -20.50 -28.32 0.04
CA LEU A 58 -21.73 -29.06 -0.25
C LEU A 58 -21.44 -30.30 -1.11
N ILE A 59 -20.57 -30.17 -2.12
CA ILE A 59 -20.12 -31.32 -2.94
C ILE A 59 -19.31 -32.31 -2.10
N ALA A 60 -18.40 -31.83 -1.25
CA ALA A 60 -17.53 -32.70 -0.46
C ALA A 60 -18.25 -33.43 0.69
N ARG A 61 -19.42 -32.94 1.12
CA ARG A 61 -20.26 -33.56 2.16
C ARG A 61 -21.38 -34.43 1.62
N GLY A 62 -21.68 -34.33 0.33
CA GLY A 62 -22.70 -35.12 -0.38
C GLY A 62 -22.17 -36.44 -0.92
#